data_AF-A0A349A6I0-F1
#
_entry.id   AF-A0A349A6I0-F1
#
_cell.length_a   1.000
_cell.length_b   1.000
_cell.length_c   1.000
_cell.angle_alpha   90.00
_cell.angle_beta   90.00
_cell.angle_gamma   90.00
#
_symmetry.space_group_name_H-M   'P 1'
#
loop_
_entity.id
_entity.type
_entity.pdbx_description
1 polymer ?
#
loop_
_entity_poly.entity_id
_entity_poly.type
_entity_poly.pdbx_seq_one_letter_code
_entity_poly.pdbx_strand_id
1 'polypeptide(L)'
;MKKNKREIVKRQAKSREKARRKRQVRPGKPPSEFIERPPLFQMDAPKGFMAVSSSHALMEYAKPLMEISADSLDELNRRMELVSSLWNLAVSRQKDEPQEYTRWMERVKVGAKKVLSLDGAERERYIEKMIARQVHLFPEEVQPAPPSMFMFMRKDISYLIPPFDEDRIRFRVDAAIPPDEEDLRLIGKIEALDDHIRRGSDYDAYEKLALAIEDESKTFFRKWLIAKGFKDDPEQYVHCPEIYITFLYRYVHDDPVLLKSVPNQYIIEFFEDFLLRKMICKPVEYLYWPPALKLFYRFLNEKGYLSANKTALLLGSLDAMEKHFLQILQERYH
;
A
#
# COMPACT_ATOMS: atom_id res chain seq x y z
N MET A 1 31.12 10.69 -34.82
CA MET A 1 31.29 9.22 -34.70
C MET A 1 29.93 8.54 -34.60
N LYS A 2 29.53 7.76 -35.62
CA LYS A 2 28.23 7.09 -35.70
C LYS A 2 28.21 5.87 -34.76
N LYS A 3 27.49 5.94 -33.64
CA LYS A 3 27.25 4.77 -32.76
C LYS A 3 26.57 3.67 -33.58
N ASN A 4 27.17 2.48 -33.59
CA ASN A 4 26.86 1.40 -34.50
C ASN A 4 25.50 0.77 -34.13
N LYS A 5 24.41 1.18 -34.80
CA LYS A 5 23.02 0.75 -34.54
C LYS A 5 22.87 -0.78 -34.41
N ARG A 6 23.71 -1.55 -35.11
CA ARG A 6 23.73 -3.03 -35.05
C ARG A 6 24.18 -3.58 -33.69
N GLU A 7 25.08 -2.91 -32.97
CA GLU A 7 25.51 -3.34 -31.63
C GLU A 7 24.48 -3.05 -30.55
N ILE A 8 23.75 -1.93 -30.68
CA ILE A 8 22.66 -1.58 -29.77
C ILE A 8 21.51 -2.58 -29.89
N VAL A 9 21.14 -2.96 -31.12
CA VAL A 9 20.13 -4.00 -31.37
C VAL A 9 20.59 -5.37 -30.86
N LYS A 10 21.88 -5.72 -31.03
CA LYS A 10 22.46 -6.95 -30.45
C LYS A 10 22.42 -6.96 -28.92
N ARG A 11 22.67 -5.83 -28.26
CA ARG A 11 22.60 -5.70 -26.79
C ARG A 11 21.16 -5.80 -26.27
N GLN A 12 20.20 -5.20 -26.97
CA GLN A 12 18.78 -5.32 -26.63
C GLN A 12 18.23 -6.74 -26.86
N ALA A 13 18.66 -7.41 -27.94
CA ALA A 13 18.32 -8.81 -28.19
C ALA A 13 18.90 -9.73 -27.12
N LYS A 14 20.19 -9.57 -26.76
CA LYS A 14 20.80 -10.33 -25.65
C LYS A 14 20.14 -10.04 -24.29
N SER A 15 19.71 -8.82 -24.03
CA SER A 15 18.95 -8.44 -22.82
C SER A 15 17.59 -9.14 -22.77
N ARG A 16 16.86 -9.13 -23.88
CA ARG A 16 15.56 -9.82 -24.01
C ARG A 16 15.70 -11.33 -23.93
N GLU A 17 16.75 -11.90 -24.52
CA GLU A 17 17.06 -13.33 -24.43
C GLU A 17 17.45 -13.76 -23.01
N LYS A 18 18.19 -12.91 -22.27
CA LYS A 18 18.54 -13.14 -20.85
C LYS A 18 17.32 -13.02 -19.93
N ALA A 19 16.40 -12.11 -20.23
CA ALA A 19 15.10 -12.02 -19.55
C ALA A 19 14.19 -13.22 -19.87
N ARG A 20 14.19 -13.69 -21.12
CA ARG A 20 13.42 -14.86 -21.56
C ARG A 20 13.99 -16.17 -20.98
N ARG A 21 15.31 -16.30 -20.85
CA ARG A 21 15.96 -17.42 -20.12
C ARG A 21 15.70 -17.39 -18.61
N LYS A 22 15.62 -16.20 -17.99
CA LYS A 22 15.13 -16.07 -16.59
C LYS A 22 13.66 -16.49 -16.43
N ARG A 23 12.84 -16.30 -17.47
CA ARG A 23 11.42 -16.72 -17.51
C ARG A 23 11.23 -18.20 -17.89
N GLN A 24 12.17 -18.84 -18.62
CA GLN A 24 12.06 -20.24 -19.07
C GLN A 24 12.75 -21.28 -18.17
N VAL A 25 13.54 -20.87 -17.17
CA VAL A 25 14.13 -21.80 -16.18
C VAL A 25 13.87 -21.28 -14.78
N ARG A 26 12.59 -21.22 -14.41
CA ARG A 26 12.18 -21.67 -13.08
C ARG A 26 11.39 -22.95 -13.32
N PRO A 27 12.01 -24.14 -13.32
CA PRO A 27 11.23 -25.36 -13.11
C PRO A 27 10.42 -25.10 -11.85
N GLY A 28 9.12 -25.46 -11.91
CA GLY A 28 8.11 -25.08 -10.92
C GLY A 28 8.74 -24.92 -9.56
N LYS A 29 8.69 -23.69 -9.01
CA LYS A 29 8.89 -23.55 -7.58
C LYS A 29 8.02 -24.65 -6.97
N PRO A 30 8.55 -25.51 -6.08
CA PRO A 30 7.66 -26.34 -5.27
C PRO A 30 6.57 -25.39 -4.76
N PRO A 31 5.28 -25.77 -4.79
CA PRO A 31 4.20 -24.87 -4.38
C PRO A 31 4.72 -24.18 -3.13
N SER A 32 4.93 -22.86 -3.21
CA SER A 32 5.42 -22.16 -2.04
C SER A 32 4.43 -22.56 -0.98
N GLU A 33 4.90 -23.19 0.11
CA GLU A 33 4.02 -23.54 1.21
C GLU A 33 3.12 -22.34 1.40
N PHE A 34 1.84 -22.53 1.05
CA PHE A 34 0.87 -21.48 1.15
C PHE A 34 0.75 -21.36 2.66
N ILE A 35 1.57 -20.49 3.24
CA ILE A 35 1.41 -20.13 4.64
C ILE A 35 0.07 -19.44 4.61
N GLU A 36 -0.98 -20.18 4.96
CA GLU A 36 -2.31 -19.68 5.17
C GLU A 36 -2.16 -18.58 6.22
N ARG A 37 -2.40 -17.33 5.82
CA ARG A 37 -2.12 -16.17 6.65
C ARG A 37 -3.46 -15.73 7.21
N PRO A 38 -3.64 -15.67 8.54
CA PRO A 38 -4.79 -14.98 9.08
C PRO A 38 -4.75 -13.51 8.62
N PRO A 39 -5.91 -12.92 8.25
CA PRO A 39 -6.04 -11.48 8.06
C PRO A 39 -5.43 -10.70 9.23
N LEU A 40 -4.84 -9.54 8.96
CA LEU A 40 -4.21 -8.72 10.01
C LEU A 40 -5.14 -8.40 11.19
N PHE A 41 -6.44 -8.26 10.93
CA PHE A 41 -7.46 -8.06 11.97
C PHE A 41 -7.58 -9.25 12.95
N GLN A 42 -7.35 -10.48 12.49
CA GLN A 42 -7.48 -11.70 13.30
C GLN A 42 -6.22 -12.02 14.12
N MET A 43 -5.20 -11.16 14.09
CA MET A 43 -3.97 -11.36 14.84
C MET A 43 -4.13 -10.89 16.29
N ASP A 44 -4.21 -11.85 17.22
CA ASP A 44 -4.30 -11.60 18.66
C ASP A 44 -2.97 -11.04 19.21
N ALA A 45 -2.86 -9.72 19.25
CA ALA A 45 -1.72 -9.04 19.87
C ALA A 45 -1.89 -8.98 21.41
N PRO A 46 -0.79 -9.08 22.19
CA PRO A 46 -0.83 -8.87 23.63
C PRO A 46 -1.40 -7.50 24.01
N LYS A 47 -1.98 -7.40 25.22
CA LYS A 47 -2.55 -6.14 25.72
C LYS A 47 -1.53 -5.00 25.66
N GLY A 48 -1.93 -3.88 25.05
CA GLY A 48 -1.05 -2.71 24.84
C GLY A 48 -0.20 -2.79 23.57
N PHE A 49 -0.38 -3.84 22.75
CA PHE A 49 0.26 -3.99 21.45
C PHE A 49 -0.77 -4.15 20.33
N MET A 50 -0.31 -4.01 19.09
CA MET A 50 -1.08 -4.27 17.89
C MET A 50 -0.23 -5.00 16.86
N ALA A 51 -0.83 -5.91 16.10
CA ALA A 51 -0.16 -6.59 15.00
C ALA A 51 0.05 -5.64 13.83
N VAL A 52 1.27 -5.56 13.29
CA VAL A 52 1.63 -4.74 12.12
C VAL A 52 2.47 -5.56 11.14
N SER A 53 2.47 -5.16 9.87
CA SER A 53 3.41 -5.74 8.90
C SER A 53 4.84 -5.27 9.17
N SER A 54 5.84 -6.01 8.71
CA SER A 54 7.24 -5.59 8.83
C SER A 54 7.51 -4.24 8.15
N SER A 55 6.82 -3.94 7.04
CA SER A 55 6.92 -2.66 6.36
C SER A 55 6.34 -1.52 7.19
N HIS A 56 5.17 -1.73 7.81
CA HIS A 56 4.57 -0.76 8.74
C HIS A 56 5.49 -0.53 9.94
N ALA A 57 5.98 -1.61 10.56
CA ALA A 57 6.90 -1.56 11.68
C ALA A 57 8.14 -0.71 11.38
N LEU A 58 8.77 -0.95 10.23
CA LEU A 58 9.94 -0.20 9.78
C LEU A 58 9.62 1.28 9.59
N MET A 59 8.46 1.61 9.01
CA MET A 59 8.09 3.01 8.79
C MET A 59 7.74 3.76 10.08
N GLU A 60 7.03 3.12 11.01
CA GLU A 60 6.75 3.68 12.33
C GLU A 60 8.04 3.93 13.13
N TYR A 61 8.98 2.99 13.04
CA TYR A 61 10.31 3.18 13.59
C TYR A 61 11.06 4.33 12.94
N ALA A 62 11.00 4.44 11.60
CA ALA A 62 11.70 5.43 10.79
C ALA A 62 11.25 6.87 11.01
N LYS A 63 10.06 7.12 11.59
CA LYS A 63 9.46 8.46 11.71
C LYS A 63 10.44 9.58 12.09
N PRO A 64 11.31 9.45 13.11
CA PRO A 64 12.27 10.52 13.47
C PRO A 64 13.27 10.90 12.37
N LEU A 65 13.59 9.98 11.45
CA LEU A 65 14.46 10.26 10.29
C LEU A 65 13.69 10.85 9.10
N MET A 66 12.37 10.73 9.12
CA MET A 66 11.47 11.09 8.01
C MET A 66 10.71 12.39 8.26
N GLU A 67 10.83 12.98 9.46
CA GLU A 67 10.22 14.28 9.81
C GLU A 67 10.74 15.43 8.92
N ILE A 68 11.99 15.35 8.46
CA ILE A 68 12.54 16.28 7.49
C ILE A 68 12.19 15.76 6.10
N SER A 69 11.67 16.58 5.19
CA SER A 69 11.47 16.16 3.80
C SER A 69 12.80 15.73 3.16
N ALA A 70 12.78 14.70 2.32
CA ALA A 70 13.93 14.37 1.47
C ALA A 70 13.85 15.18 0.18
N ASP A 71 14.97 15.76 -0.25
CA ASP A 71 15.04 16.59 -1.46
C ASP A 71 15.10 15.74 -2.73
N SER A 72 15.39 14.45 -2.59
CA SER A 72 15.46 13.51 -3.72
C SER A 72 15.18 12.06 -3.32
N LEU A 73 14.84 11.23 -4.30
CA LEU A 73 14.69 9.78 -4.13
C LEU A 73 16.00 9.13 -3.64
N ASP A 74 17.15 9.62 -4.10
CA ASP A 74 18.45 9.07 -3.68
C ASP A 74 18.72 9.35 -2.20
N GLU A 75 18.34 10.54 -1.72
CA GLU A 75 18.42 10.87 -0.30
C GLU A 75 17.46 10.03 0.54
N LEU A 76 16.21 9.85 0.08
CA LEU A 76 15.24 8.99 0.76
C LEU A 76 15.77 7.55 0.88
N ASN A 77 16.37 7.01 -0.19
CA ASN A 77 16.97 5.68 -0.18
C ASN A 77 18.09 5.58 0.86
N ARG A 78 18.99 6.57 0.91
CA ARG A 78 20.08 6.61 1.92
C ARG A 78 19.54 6.69 3.35
N ARG A 79 18.46 7.45 3.57
CA ARG A 79 17.79 7.50 4.88
C ARG A 79 17.19 6.14 5.24
N MET A 80 16.51 5.46 4.32
CA MET A 80 15.98 4.12 4.54
C MET A 80 17.07 3.07 4.81
N GLU A 81 18.23 3.16 4.14
CA GLU A 81 19.40 2.32 4.42
C GLU A 81 19.92 2.53 5.86
N LEU A 82 19.97 3.78 6.32
CA LEU A 82 20.33 4.12 7.69
C LEU A 82 19.30 3.58 8.68
N VAL A 83 17.99 3.77 8.42
CA VAL A 83 16.91 3.20 9.25
C VAL A 83 17.08 1.69 9.39
N SER A 84 17.27 0.98 8.27
CA SER A 84 17.45 -0.48 8.28
C SER A 84 18.68 -0.90 9.08
N SER A 85 19.78 -0.16 8.96
CA SER A 85 21.00 -0.42 9.73
C SER A 85 20.79 -0.18 11.23
N LEU A 86 20.08 0.89 11.61
CA LEU A 86 19.71 1.20 13.00
C LEU A 86 18.78 0.14 13.60
N TRP A 87 17.80 -0.32 12.81
CA TRP A 87 16.89 -1.40 13.20
C TRP A 87 17.67 -2.69 13.52
N ASN A 88 18.55 -3.12 12.62
CA ASN A 88 19.35 -4.34 12.82
C ASN A 88 20.36 -4.22 13.98
N LEU A 89 20.90 -3.01 14.20
CA LEU A 89 21.71 -2.74 15.38
C LEU A 89 20.92 -2.93 16.68
N ALA A 90 19.68 -2.44 16.72
CA ALA A 90 18.82 -2.58 17.89
C ALA A 90 18.38 -4.04 18.11
N VAL A 91 18.03 -4.76 17.05
CA VAL A 91 17.69 -6.19 17.12
C VAL A 91 18.87 -7.02 17.62
N SER A 92 20.09 -6.81 17.10
CA SER A 92 21.27 -7.56 17.55
C SER A 92 21.61 -7.27 19.02
N ARG A 93 21.32 -6.06 19.52
CA ARG A 93 21.40 -5.76 20.96
C ARG A 93 20.37 -6.54 21.77
N GLN A 94 19.11 -6.60 21.33
CA GLN A 94 18.06 -7.34 22.05
C GLN A 94 18.34 -8.84 22.09
N LYS A 95 18.94 -9.40 21.04
CA LYS A 95 19.27 -10.83 20.90
C LYS A 95 20.61 -11.23 21.53
N ASP A 96 21.33 -10.28 22.14
CA ASP A 96 22.67 -10.49 22.69
C ASP A 96 23.65 -11.10 21.67
N GLU A 97 23.69 -10.52 20.46
CA GLU A 97 24.56 -10.95 19.35
C GLU A 97 25.76 -9.99 19.17
N PRO A 98 26.83 -10.11 19.96
CA PRO A 98 27.89 -9.09 20.03
C PRO A 98 28.67 -8.89 18.72
N GLN A 99 28.79 -9.94 17.90
CA GLN A 99 29.46 -9.86 16.60
C GLN A 99 28.65 -9.05 15.58
N GLU A 100 27.35 -9.32 15.48
CA GLU A 100 26.45 -8.57 14.61
C GLU A 100 26.27 -7.13 15.12
N TYR A 101 26.17 -6.93 16.44
CA TYR A 101 26.10 -5.59 17.04
C TYR A 101 27.30 -4.72 16.64
N THR A 102 28.52 -5.25 16.76
CA THR A 102 29.74 -4.52 16.37
C THR A 102 29.72 -4.14 14.90
N ARG A 103 29.35 -5.09 14.03
CA ARG A 103 29.25 -4.89 12.58
C ARG A 103 28.21 -3.83 12.20
N TRP A 104 27.03 -3.88 12.81
CA TRP A 104 25.97 -2.89 12.55
C TRP A 104 26.33 -1.53 13.12
N MET A 105 27.00 -1.47 14.26
CA MET A 105 27.45 -0.22 14.88
C MET A 105 28.39 0.56 13.95
N GLU A 106 29.34 -0.12 13.30
CA GLU A 106 30.21 0.51 12.30
C GLU A 106 29.42 1.10 11.13
N ARG A 107 28.47 0.33 10.57
CA ARG A 107 27.62 0.78 9.45
C ARG A 107 26.76 1.98 9.84
N VAL A 108 26.14 1.92 11.01
CA VAL A 108 25.32 3.01 11.55
C VAL A 108 26.15 4.26 11.79
N LYS A 109 27.37 4.14 12.35
CA LYS A 109 28.25 5.30 12.56
C LYS A 109 28.61 5.99 11.25
N VAL A 110 28.91 5.22 10.20
CA VAL A 110 29.18 5.74 8.85
C VAL A 110 27.92 6.38 8.25
N GLY A 111 26.78 5.70 8.34
CA GLY A 111 25.50 6.18 7.81
C GLY A 111 25.02 7.46 8.48
N ALA A 112 25.05 7.54 9.82
CA ALA A 112 24.67 8.73 10.58
C ALA A 112 25.52 9.95 10.21
N LYS A 113 26.84 9.77 10.02
CA LYS A 113 27.71 10.86 9.53
C LYS A 113 27.36 11.28 8.11
N LYS A 114 27.14 10.33 7.20
CA LYS A 114 26.90 10.61 5.77
C LYS A 114 25.53 11.21 5.50
N VAL A 115 24.50 10.74 6.21
CA VAL A 115 23.09 11.06 5.95
C VAL A 115 22.60 12.21 6.82
N LEU A 116 23.00 12.24 8.10
CA LEU A 116 22.52 13.23 9.08
C LEU A 116 23.60 14.24 9.47
N SER A 117 24.82 14.13 8.92
CA SER A 117 25.97 14.97 9.29
C SER A 117 26.31 14.93 10.79
N LEU A 118 25.93 13.86 11.50
CA LEU A 118 26.17 13.72 12.93
C LEU A 118 27.55 13.12 13.22
N ASP A 119 28.27 13.67 14.19
CA ASP A 119 29.54 13.15 14.69
C ASP A 119 29.65 13.16 16.23
N GLY A 120 30.78 12.65 16.73
CA GLY A 120 31.11 12.63 18.15
C GLY A 120 29.99 12.11 19.06
N ALA A 121 29.75 12.86 20.13
CA ALA A 121 28.72 12.56 21.14
C ALA A 121 27.28 12.76 20.62
N GLU A 122 27.07 13.62 19.63
CA GLU A 122 25.73 13.82 19.06
C GLU A 122 25.25 12.58 18.32
N ARG A 123 26.12 12.02 17.47
CA ARG A 123 25.87 10.75 16.79
C ARG A 123 25.58 9.62 17.78
N GLU A 124 26.35 9.51 18.86
CA GLU A 124 26.17 8.44 19.85
C GLU A 124 24.84 8.56 20.59
N ARG A 125 24.47 9.77 21.01
CA ARG A 125 23.15 10.04 21.61
C ARG A 125 22.01 9.70 20.65
N TYR A 126 22.16 10.02 19.37
CA TYR A 126 21.17 9.71 18.36
C TYR A 126 20.99 8.20 18.17
N ILE A 127 22.10 7.46 18.04
CA ILE A 127 22.08 6.00 17.91
C ILE A 127 21.39 5.37 19.12
N GLU A 128 21.75 5.78 20.34
CA GLU A 128 21.14 5.22 21.55
C GLU A 128 19.64 5.53 21.63
N LYS A 129 19.23 6.75 21.25
CA LYS A 129 17.81 7.12 21.16
C LYS A 129 17.06 6.21 20.18
N MET A 130 17.65 5.92 19.03
CA MET A 130 17.04 5.06 18.01
C MET A 130 17.03 3.58 18.42
N ILE A 131 18.02 3.10 19.17
CA ILE A 131 17.98 1.76 19.77
C ILE A 131 16.86 1.68 20.82
N ALA A 132 16.83 2.63 21.76
CA ALA A 132 15.80 2.69 22.80
C ALA A 132 14.38 2.75 22.21
N ARG A 133 14.18 3.51 21.12
CA ARG A 133 12.91 3.54 20.38
C ARG A 133 12.51 2.17 19.83
N GLN A 134 13.45 1.43 19.22
CA GLN A 134 13.15 0.12 18.66
C GLN A 134 12.76 -0.88 19.76
N VAL A 135 13.53 -0.92 20.85
CA VAL A 135 13.25 -1.78 22.02
C VAL A 135 11.89 -1.44 22.64
N HIS A 136 11.58 -0.15 22.77
CA HIS A 136 10.30 0.30 23.31
C HIS A 136 9.12 -0.13 22.43
N LEU A 137 9.20 0.12 21.12
CA LEU A 137 8.11 -0.14 20.17
C LEU A 137 7.96 -1.64 19.85
N PHE A 138 9.07 -2.37 19.77
CA PHE A 138 9.14 -3.76 19.33
C PHE A 138 10.03 -4.58 20.28
N PRO A 139 9.56 -4.84 21.51
CA PRO A 139 10.28 -5.71 22.45
C PRO A 139 10.36 -7.12 21.89
N GLU A 140 11.52 -7.77 21.98
CA GLU A 140 11.72 -9.14 21.50
C GLU A 140 10.83 -10.14 22.25
N GLU A 141 10.61 -9.94 23.56
CA GLU A 141 9.86 -10.86 24.43
C GLU A 141 8.37 -11.00 24.09
N VAL A 142 7.82 -10.05 23.33
CA VAL A 142 6.43 -10.12 22.88
C VAL A 142 6.31 -10.54 21.41
N GLN A 143 7.39 -10.59 20.63
CA GLN A 143 7.27 -10.84 19.20
C GLN A 143 6.73 -12.24 18.90
N PRO A 144 5.94 -12.41 17.82
CA PRO A 144 5.44 -13.71 17.41
C PRO A 144 6.61 -14.66 17.04
N ALA A 145 6.42 -15.95 17.31
CA ALA A 145 7.42 -16.97 16.99
C ALA A 145 7.69 -17.02 15.47
N PRO A 146 8.97 -17.16 15.04
CA PRO A 146 9.29 -17.37 13.65
C PRO A 146 8.74 -18.70 13.11
N PRO A 147 8.34 -18.78 11.83
CA PRO A 147 8.29 -17.70 10.86
C PRO A 147 7.01 -16.86 11.01
N SER A 148 7.14 -15.54 11.20
CA SER A 148 6.02 -14.61 11.20
C SER A 148 6.25 -13.49 10.19
N MET A 149 5.19 -13.14 9.46
CA MET A 149 5.17 -11.98 8.54
C MET A 149 4.70 -10.69 9.24
N PHE A 150 4.34 -10.80 10.53
CA PHE A 150 3.83 -9.74 11.36
C PHE A 150 4.71 -9.52 12.59
N MET A 151 4.61 -8.32 13.15
CA MET A 151 5.28 -7.92 14.38
C MET A 151 4.25 -7.35 15.33
N PHE A 152 4.49 -7.45 16.64
CA PHE A 152 3.69 -6.74 17.63
C PHE A 152 4.36 -5.42 17.96
N MET A 153 3.65 -4.34 17.67
CA MET A 153 4.07 -2.96 17.95
C MET A 153 3.32 -2.43 19.15
N ARG A 154 4.02 -1.76 20.07
CA ARG A 154 3.39 -1.09 21.21
C ARG A 154 2.42 0.01 20.75
N LYS A 155 1.23 0.07 21.38
CA LYS A 155 0.27 1.16 21.23
C LYS A 155 0.70 2.34 22.11
N ASP A 156 1.42 3.31 21.54
CA ASP A 156 1.82 4.52 22.28
C ASP A 156 0.71 5.58 22.35
N ILE A 157 -0.27 5.50 21.45
CA ILE A 157 -1.36 6.48 21.31
C ILE A 157 -2.66 5.71 21.13
N SER A 158 -3.64 6.00 21.98
CA SER A 158 -5.04 5.58 21.78
C SER A 158 -5.76 6.65 20.95
N TYR A 159 -6.45 6.23 19.90
CA TYR A 159 -7.21 7.09 19.01
C TYR A 159 -8.71 6.91 19.27
N LEU A 160 -9.40 8.02 19.49
CA LEU A 160 -10.85 8.05 19.37
C LEU A 160 -11.21 8.11 17.89
N ILE A 161 -11.73 7.01 17.34
CA ILE A 161 -12.16 6.92 15.94
C ILE A 161 -13.68 7.09 15.89
N PRO A 162 -14.17 8.28 15.50
CA PRO A 162 -15.60 8.50 15.34
C PRO A 162 -16.12 7.81 14.06
N PRO A 163 -17.43 7.59 13.94
CA PRO A 163 -18.05 7.32 12.66
C PRO A 163 -17.70 8.40 11.63
N PHE A 164 -17.70 8.03 10.35
CA PHE A 164 -17.52 9.00 9.28
C PHE A 164 -18.68 10.01 9.25
N ASP A 165 -18.36 11.28 9.03
CA ASP A 165 -19.35 12.36 8.92
C ASP A 165 -19.90 12.42 7.50
N GLU A 166 -21.06 11.78 7.28
CA GLU A 166 -21.74 11.72 5.97
C GLU A 166 -22.14 13.11 5.43
N ASP A 167 -22.24 14.14 6.29
CA ASP A 167 -22.53 15.50 5.83
C ASP A 167 -21.40 16.12 5.00
N ARG A 168 -20.21 15.52 5.04
CA ARG A 168 -19.08 15.89 4.18
C ARG A 168 -19.32 15.48 2.73
N ILE A 169 -20.09 14.42 2.49
CA ILE A 169 -20.35 13.89 1.14
C ILE A 169 -21.58 14.55 0.56
N ARG A 170 -21.42 15.82 0.17
CA ARG A 170 -22.49 16.61 -0.45
C ARG A 170 -22.00 17.22 -1.75
N PHE A 171 -22.89 17.25 -2.73
CA PHE A 171 -22.66 17.86 -4.03
C PHE A 171 -23.45 19.15 -4.16
N ARG A 172 -22.99 20.04 -5.04
CA ARG A 172 -23.80 21.18 -5.51
C ARG A 172 -24.64 20.78 -6.72
N VAL A 173 -24.20 19.77 -7.46
CA VAL A 173 -24.86 19.26 -8.66
C VAL A 173 -25.17 17.78 -8.45
N ASP A 174 -26.44 17.45 -8.26
CA ASP A 174 -26.87 16.05 -8.10
C ASP A 174 -27.07 15.32 -9.44
N ALA A 175 -27.40 16.06 -10.51
CA ALA A 175 -27.64 15.50 -11.83
C ALA A 175 -26.40 14.78 -12.38
N ALA A 176 -26.61 13.64 -13.05
CA ALA A 176 -25.52 12.86 -13.66
C ALA A 176 -24.75 13.70 -14.70
N ILE A 177 -23.43 13.58 -14.69
CA ILE A 177 -22.56 14.27 -15.66
C ILE A 177 -22.22 13.28 -16.77
N PRO A 178 -22.71 13.50 -18.01
CA PRO A 178 -22.48 12.58 -19.12
C PRO A 178 -20.97 12.38 -19.38
N PRO A 179 -20.56 11.22 -19.93
CA PRO A 179 -19.17 10.98 -20.24
C PRO A 179 -18.70 11.87 -21.40
N ASP A 180 -17.49 12.39 -21.28
CA ASP A 180 -16.76 13.01 -22.39
C ASP A 180 -15.84 12.01 -23.12
N GLU A 181 -15.09 12.46 -24.12
CA GLU A 181 -14.17 11.60 -24.87
C GLU A 181 -13.04 11.00 -24.01
N GLU A 182 -12.62 11.68 -22.94
CA GLU A 182 -11.61 11.16 -22.02
C GLU A 182 -12.19 10.05 -21.15
N ASP A 183 -13.39 10.28 -20.60
CA ASP A 183 -14.13 9.30 -19.82
C ASP A 183 -14.35 8.01 -20.64
N LEU A 184 -14.82 8.14 -21.89
CA LEU A 184 -15.06 6.98 -22.77
C LEU A 184 -13.77 6.21 -23.09
N ARG A 185 -12.63 6.90 -23.23
CA ARG A 185 -11.32 6.26 -23.42
C ARG A 185 -10.88 5.49 -22.18
N LEU A 186 -11.11 6.03 -20.97
CA LEU A 186 -10.87 5.29 -19.73
C LEU A 186 -11.75 4.04 -19.66
N ILE A 187 -13.05 4.17 -19.93
CA ILE A 187 -13.97 3.01 -19.89
C ILE A 187 -13.51 1.93 -20.86
N GLY A 188 -13.15 2.29 -22.09
CA GLY A 188 -12.62 1.33 -23.07
C GLY A 188 -11.34 0.63 -22.61
N LYS A 189 -10.46 1.31 -21.86
CA LYS A 189 -9.28 0.69 -21.25
C LYS A 189 -9.65 -0.30 -20.15
N ILE A 190 -10.57 0.06 -19.27
CA ILE A 190 -11.04 -0.83 -18.20
C ILE A 190 -11.67 -2.09 -18.81
N GLU A 191 -12.49 -1.95 -19.84
CA GLU A 191 -13.09 -3.09 -20.55
C GLU A 191 -12.05 -3.97 -21.25
N ALA A 192 -11.02 -3.36 -21.84
CA ALA A 192 -9.89 -4.10 -22.42
C ALA A 192 -9.13 -4.88 -21.34
N LEU A 193 -8.90 -4.29 -20.16
CA LEU A 193 -8.26 -4.96 -19.03
C LEU A 193 -9.09 -6.15 -18.53
N ASP A 194 -10.40 -5.96 -18.39
CA ASP A 194 -11.34 -7.03 -18.03
C ASP A 194 -11.26 -8.20 -19.04
N ASP A 195 -11.13 -7.90 -20.34
CA ASP A 195 -10.99 -8.91 -21.39
C ASP A 195 -9.63 -9.63 -21.34
N HIS A 196 -8.56 -8.92 -21.00
CA HIS A 196 -7.23 -9.51 -20.80
C HIS A 196 -7.24 -10.57 -19.69
N ILE A 197 -7.96 -10.33 -18.59
CA ILE A 197 -8.13 -11.29 -17.49
C ILE A 197 -8.88 -12.53 -17.95
N ARG A 198 -9.96 -12.36 -18.71
CA ARG A 198 -10.76 -13.50 -19.21
C ARG A 198 -10.01 -14.36 -20.23
N ARG A 199 -9.16 -13.75 -21.06
CA ARG A 199 -8.52 -14.42 -22.21
C ARG A 199 -7.10 -14.94 -21.92
N GLY A 200 -6.51 -14.60 -20.76
CA GLY A 200 -5.17 -15.06 -20.38
C GLY A 200 -4.06 -14.51 -21.29
N SER A 201 -3.95 -13.19 -21.37
CA SER A 201 -3.05 -12.49 -22.30
C SER A 201 -1.61 -12.26 -21.80
N ASP A 202 -0.78 -11.63 -22.64
CA ASP A 202 0.56 -11.16 -22.28
C ASP A 202 0.57 -10.24 -21.04
N TYR A 203 1.38 -10.60 -20.06
CA TYR A 203 1.47 -9.90 -18.77
C TYR A 203 2.04 -8.48 -18.90
N ASP A 204 3.01 -8.27 -19.78
CA ASP A 204 3.66 -6.95 -19.93
C ASP A 204 2.66 -5.92 -20.51
N ALA A 205 1.78 -6.35 -21.42
CA ALA A 205 0.67 -5.53 -21.93
C ALA A 205 -0.40 -5.27 -20.85
N TYR A 206 -0.76 -6.31 -20.08
CA TYR A 206 -1.72 -6.21 -18.98
C TYR A 206 -1.26 -5.22 -17.91
N GLU A 207 -0.02 -5.34 -17.43
CA GLU A 207 0.53 -4.48 -16.37
C GLU A 207 0.57 -3.02 -16.80
N LYS A 208 0.99 -2.74 -18.04
CA LYS A 208 1.02 -1.38 -18.58
C LYS A 208 -0.38 -0.77 -18.63
N LEU A 209 -1.40 -1.56 -18.99
CA LEU A 209 -2.78 -1.10 -19.05
C LEU A 209 -3.34 -0.86 -17.65
N ALA A 210 -3.07 -1.75 -16.69
CA ALA A 210 -3.48 -1.59 -15.30
C ALA A 210 -2.90 -0.31 -14.67
N LEU A 211 -1.61 -0.04 -14.86
CA LEU A 211 -0.96 1.20 -14.37
C LEU A 211 -1.59 2.45 -14.98
N ALA A 212 -1.91 2.44 -16.27
CA ALA A 212 -2.58 3.57 -16.92
C ALA A 212 -4.00 3.79 -16.35
N ILE A 213 -4.74 2.72 -16.07
CA ILE A 213 -6.08 2.80 -15.46
C ILE A 213 -6.00 3.35 -14.04
N GLU A 214 -5.00 2.96 -13.23
CA GLU A 214 -4.78 3.51 -11.88
C GLU A 214 -4.63 5.04 -11.92
N ASP A 215 -3.70 5.55 -12.72
CA ASP A 215 -3.40 6.98 -12.85
C ASP A 215 -4.59 7.78 -13.44
N GLU A 216 -5.21 7.26 -14.50
CA GLU A 216 -6.32 7.94 -15.18
C GLU A 216 -7.60 7.93 -14.35
N SER A 217 -7.88 6.83 -13.63
CA SER A 217 -9.05 6.75 -12.74
C SER A 217 -8.99 7.81 -11.65
N LYS A 218 -7.84 8.00 -11.03
CA LYS A 218 -7.63 9.07 -10.04
C LYS A 218 -7.90 10.44 -10.65
N THR A 219 -7.35 10.70 -11.83
CA THR A 219 -7.46 12.00 -12.51
C THR A 219 -8.91 12.32 -12.90
N PHE A 220 -9.61 11.38 -13.52
CA PHE A 220 -10.99 11.61 -13.98
C PHE A 220 -12.00 11.57 -12.84
N PHE A 221 -11.76 10.76 -11.80
CA PHE A 221 -12.55 10.81 -10.58
C PHE A 221 -12.43 12.17 -9.87
N ARG A 222 -11.21 12.72 -9.77
CA ARG A 222 -10.99 14.08 -9.25
C ARG A 222 -11.75 15.13 -10.07
N LYS A 223 -11.64 15.08 -11.40
CA LYS A 223 -12.35 15.97 -12.32
C LYS A 223 -13.87 15.90 -12.09
N TRP A 224 -14.42 14.69 -11.92
CA TRP A 224 -15.82 14.48 -11.63
C TRP A 224 -16.27 15.06 -10.28
N LEU A 225 -15.50 14.84 -9.20
CA LEU A 225 -15.79 15.43 -7.88
C LEU A 225 -15.83 16.96 -7.94
N ILE A 226 -14.86 17.59 -8.62
CA ILE A 226 -14.81 19.04 -8.81
C ILE A 226 -16.01 19.52 -9.62
N ALA A 227 -16.34 18.85 -10.72
CA ALA A 227 -17.46 19.21 -11.59
C ALA A 227 -18.82 19.09 -10.87
N LYS A 228 -18.97 18.13 -9.94
CA LYS A 228 -20.14 17.99 -9.07
C LYS A 228 -20.23 19.07 -7.98
N GLY A 229 -19.18 19.89 -7.82
CA GLY A 229 -19.07 20.86 -6.72
C GLY A 229 -19.04 20.17 -5.36
N PHE A 230 -18.27 19.08 -5.25
CA PHE A 230 -18.06 18.35 -4.00
C PHE A 230 -17.62 19.29 -2.87
N LYS A 231 -18.26 19.18 -1.70
CA LYS A 231 -18.07 20.14 -0.60
C LYS A 231 -16.78 19.92 0.21
N ASP A 232 -16.29 18.69 0.25
CA ASP A 232 -15.07 18.33 0.96
C ASP A 232 -13.84 18.39 0.04
N ASP A 233 -12.64 18.19 0.60
CA ASP A 233 -11.39 18.13 -0.17
C ASP A 233 -11.32 16.85 -1.03
N PRO A 234 -11.36 16.95 -2.38
CA PRO A 234 -11.26 15.77 -3.25
C PRO A 234 -9.99 14.97 -3.04
N GLU A 235 -8.89 15.59 -2.59
CA GLU A 235 -7.60 14.89 -2.44
C GLU A 235 -7.64 13.80 -1.38
N GLN A 236 -8.54 13.91 -0.39
CA GLN A 236 -8.75 12.87 0.63
C GLN A 236 -9.37 11.59 0.07
N TYR A 237 -10.02 11.65 -1.11
CA TYR A 237 -10.82 10.55 -1.67
C TYR A 237 -10.16 9.93 -2.90
N VAL A 238 -9.49 10.73 -3.73
CA VAL A 238 -9.05 10.30 -5.07
C VAL A 238 -7.98 9.20 -5.08
N HIS A 239 -7.24 9.07 -3.98
CA HIS A 239 -6.23 8.03 -3.81
C HIS A 239 -6.79 6.68 -3.34
N CYS A 240 -7.98 6.66 -2.73
CA CYS A 240 -8.55 5.41 -2.23
C CYS A 240 -8.87 4.42 -3.37
N PRO A 241 -9.50 4.83 -4.49
CA PRO A 241 -9.72 3.96 -5.64
C PRO A 241 -8.44 3.43 -6.27
N GLU A 242 -7.37 4.22 -6.34
CA GLU A 242 -6.07 3.81 -6.89
C GLU A 242 -5.56 2.54 -6.18
N ILE A 243 -5.52 2.58 -4.84
CA ILE A 243 -5.08 1.45 -4.01
C ILE A 243 -6.02 0.24 -4.15
N TYR A 244 -7.32 0.49 -4.29
CA TYR A 244 -8.30 -0.57 -4.50
C TYR A 244 -8.16 -1.24 -5.88
N ILE A 245 -7.93 -0.47 -6.95
CA ILE A 245 -7.66 -0.97 -8.30
C ILE A 245 -6.37 -1.81 -8.30
N THR A 246 -5.31 -1.35 -7.62
CA THR A 246 -4.09 -2.14 -7.42
C THR A 246 -4.38 -3.48 -6.74
N PHE A 247 -5.21 -3.49 -5.70
CA PHE A 247 -5.62 -4.73 -5.04
C PHE A 247 -6.34 -5.67 -6.02
N LEU A 248 -7.36 -5.19 -6.72
CA LEU A 248 -8.17 -6.02 -7.61
C LEU A 248 -7.39 -6.59 -8.80
N TYR A 249 -6.49 -5.80 -9.40
CA TYR A 249 -5.87 -6.16 -10.68
C TYR A 249 -4.40 -6.57 -10.59
N ARG A 250 -3.69 -6.18 -9.54
CA ARG A 250 -2.24 -6.43 -9.43
C ARG A 250 -1.90 -7.35 -8.26
N TYR A 251 -2.89 -7.74 -7.48
CA TYR A 251 -2.77 -8.80 -6.49
C TYR A 251 -3.30 -10.13 -7.03
N VAL A 252 -2.76 -11.23 -6.51
CA VAL A 252 -3.19 -12.57 -6.90
C VAL A 252 -4.46 -12.90 -6.14
N HIS A 253 -5.51 -13.27 -6.87
CA HIS A 253 -6.78 -13.74 -6.35
C HIS A 253 -7.00 -15.17 -6.83
N ASP A 254 -7.74 -15.96 -6.04
CA ASP A 254 -8.11 -17.33 -6.42
C ASP A 254 -9.06 -17.36 -7.63
N ASP A 255 -9.95 -16.36 -7.73
CA ASP A 255 -10.91 -16.19 -8.81
C ASP A 255 -10.56 -14.98 -9.70
N PRO A 256 -10.97 -14.97 -10.98
CA PRO A 256 -10.91 -13.76 -11.80
C PRO A 256 -11.74 -12.62 -11.20
N VAL A 257 -11.08 -11.55 -10.78
CA VAL A 257 -11.73 -10.37 -10.21
C VAL A 257 -11.82 -9.26 -11.24
N LEU A 258 -13.02 -8.67 -11.37
CA LEU A 258 -13.28 -7.53 -12.26
C LEU A 258 -13.86 -6.39 -11.44
N LEU A 259 -13.49 -5.15 -11.76
CA LEU A 259 -13.97 -3.97 -11.05
C LEU A 259 -15.51 -3.87 -11.06
N LYS A 260 -16.18 -4.33 -12.12
CA LYS A 260 -17.66 -4.34 -12.24
C LYS A 260 -18.40 -5.50 -11.55
N SER A 261 -17.68 -6.45 -10.98
CA SER A 261 -18.27 -7.62 -10.35
C SER A 261 -17.30 -8.19 -9.33
N VAL A 262 -16.97 -7.40 -8.31
CA VAL A 262 -16.09 -7.82 -7.22
C VAL A 262 -16.86 -8.72 -6.25
N PRO A 263 -16.45 -9.99 -6.06
CA PRO A 263 -17.02 -10.83 -5.02
C PRO A 263 -16.89 -10.22 -3.62
N ASN A 264 -17.90 -10.40 -2.76
CA ASN A 264 -17.90 -9.85 -1.40
C ASN A 264 -16.68 -10.28 -0.57
N GLN A 265 -16.16 -11.49 -0.77
CA GLN A 265 -14.96 -11.97 -0.08
C GLN A 265 -13.75 -11.06 -0.30
N TYR A 266 -13.57 -10.51 -1.50
CA TYR A 266 -12.45 -9.61 -1.82
C TYR A 266 -12.70 -8.18 -1.32
N ILE A 267 -13.96 -7.77 -1.15
CA ILE A 267 -14.27 -6.52 -0.44
C ILE A 267 -13.85 -6.67 1.03
N ILE A 268 -14.21 -7.79 1.66
CA ILE A 268 -13.84 -8.09 3.05
C ILE A 268 -12.30 -8.15 3.17
N GLU A 269 -11.62 -8.94 2.34
CA GLU A 269 -10.16 -9.07 2.35
C GLU A 269 -9.46 -7.70 2.16
N PHE A 270 -10.01 -6.85 1.28
CA PHE A 270 -9.45 -5.52 1.07
C PHE A 270 -9.43 -4.70 2.37
N PHE A 271 -10.54 -4.67 3.10
CA PHE A 271 -10.67 -3.85 4.30
C PHE A 271 -10.05 -4.51 5.55
N GLU A 272 -10.19 -5.82 5.73
CA GLU A 272 -9.71 -6.53 6.93
C GLU A 272 -8.20 -6.81 6.91
N ASP A 273 -7.58 -6.90 5.72
CA ASP A 273 -6.15 -7.19 5.59
C ASP A 273 -5.43 -6.17 4.70
N PHE A 274 -5.76 -6.13 3.40
CA PHE A 274 -4.90 -5.47 2.42
C PHE A 274 -4.69 -3.99 2.76
N LEU A 275 -5.77 -3.25 3.02
CA LEU A 275 -5.73 -1.83 3.32
C LEU A 275 -4.91 -1.54 4.58
N LEU A 276 -5.21 -2.23 5.68
CA LEU A 276 -4.53 -2.04 6.97
C LEU A 276 -3.04 -2.43 6.90
N ARG A 277 -2.70 -3.38 6.04
CA ARG A 277 -1.33 -3.89 5.87
C ARG A 277 -0.48 -3.04 4.94
N LYS A 278 -1.10 -2.48 3.89
CA LYS A 278 -0.41 -1.77 2.80
C LYS A 278 -0.38 -0.27 2.97
N MET A 279 -1.40 0.31 3.58
CA MET A 279 -1.48 1.75 3.79
C MET A 279 -1.00 2.11 5.18
N ILE A 280 -0.08 3.08 5.25
CA ILE A 280 0.48 3.61 6.50
C ILE A 280 0.03 5.06 6.58
N CYS A 281 -1.07 5.28 7.29
CA CYS A 281 -1.71 6.58 7.45
C CYS A 281 -2.20 6.73 8.89
N LYS A 282 -2.67 7.93 9.27
CA LYS A 282 -3.29 8.14 10.59
C LYS A 282 -4.57 7.32 10.69
N PRO A 283 -4.92 6.77 11.86
CA PRO A 283 -6.10 5.92 12.02
C PRO A 283 -7.41 6.52 11.48
N VAL A 284 -7.60 7.84 11.64
CA VAL A 284 -8.78 8.56 11.15
C VAL A 284 -8.83 8.68 9.62
N GLU A 285 -7.68 8.57 8.93
CA GLU A 285 -7.62 8.65 7.47
C GLU A 285 -8.19 7.38 6.82
N TYR A 286 -8.20 6.23 7.51
CA TYR A 286 -8.84 5.01 7.00
C TYR A 286 -10.35 5.19 6.77
N LEU A 287 -11.00 6.13 7.46
CA LEU A 287 -12.43 6.40 7.33
C LEU A 287 -12.83 6.92 5.93
N TYR A 288 -11.88 7.42 5.13
CA TYR A 288 -12.19 7.90 3.78
C TYR A 288 -12.36 6.78 2.75
N TRP A 289 -11.85 5.57 2.99
CA TRP A 289 -11.90 4.50 2.00
C TRP A 289 -13.31 4.03 1.67
N PRO A 290 -14.17 3.63 2.64
CA PRO A 290 -15.54 3.22 2.32
C PRO A 290 -16.31 4.26 1.50
N PRO A 291 -16.40 5.55 1.92
CA PRO A 291 -17.11 6.55 1.13
C PRO A 291 -16.45 6.84 -0.22
N ALA A 292 -15.12 6.88 -0.31
CA ALA A 292 -14.43 7.11 -1.57
C ALA A 292 -14.72 6.01 -2.60
N LEU A 293 -14.78 4.73 -2.17
CA LEU A 293 -15.15 3.63 -3.06
C LEU A 293 -16.62 3.72 -3.50
N LYS A 294 -17.53 4.10 -2.59
CA LYS A 294 -18.94 4.35 -2.95
C LYS A 294 -19.06 5.46 -4.00
N LEU A 295 -18.35 6.56 -3.83
CA LEU A 295 -18.31 7.67 -4.79
C LEU A 295 -17.68 7.27 -6.12
N PHE A 296 -16.61 6.49 -6.10
CA PHE A 296 -15.96 6.01 -7.30
C PHE A 296 -16.87 5.09 -8.13
N TYR A 297 -17.62 4.20 -7.48
CA TYR A 297 -18.60 3.36 -8.18
C TYR A 297 -19.79 4.14 -8.75
N ARG A 298 -20.18 5.25 -8.10
CA ARG A 298 -21.16 6.20 -8.68
C ARG A 298 -20.58 6.90 -9.90
N PHE A 299 -19.33 7.36 -9.85
CA PHE A 299 -18.63 7.90 -11.01
C PHE A 299 -18.62 6.91 -12.18
N LEU A 300 -18.20 5.67 -11.96
CA LEU A 300 -18.16 4.63 -13.00
C LEU A 300 -19.55 4.31 -13.60
N ASN A 301 -20.61 4.41 -12.78
CA ASN A 301 -21.99 4.30 -13.26
C ASN A 301 -22.35 5.45 -14.21
N GLU A 302 -22.10 6.70 -13.79
CA GLU A 302 -22.38 7.88 -14.62
C GLU A 302 -21.60 7.86 -15.94
N LYS A 303 -20.39 7.27 -15.94
CA LYS A 303 -19.57 7.14 -17.15
C LYS A 303 -19.91 5.93 -18.03
N GLY A 304 -20.91 5.13 -17.62
CA GLY A 304 -21.45 4.04 -18.43
C GLY A 304 -20.71 2.71 -18.31
N TYR A 305 -19.73 2.57 -17.41
CA TYR A 305 -19.07 1.28 -17.16
C TYR A 305 -19.96 0.30 -16.37
N LEU A 306 -20.80 0.83 -15.48
CA LEU A 306 -21.73 0.06 -14.65
C LEU A 306 -23.17 0.35 -14.97
N SER A 307 -24.01 -0.69 -14.92
CA SER A 307 -25.46 -0.51 -14.88
C SER A 307 -25.92 -0.12 -13.48
N ALA A 308 -27.07 0.57 -13.38
CA ALA A 308 -27.65 0.98 -12.11
C ALA A 308 -27.81 -0.18 -11.10
N ASN A 309 -28.25 -1.36 -11.57
CA ASN A 309 -28.42 -2.54 -10.73
C ASN A 309 -27.08 -3.05 -10.18
N LYS A 310 -26.03 -3.10 -11.00
CA LYS A 310 -24.69 -3.53 -10.53
C LYS A 310 -24.11 -2.54 -9.53
N THR A 311 -24.28 -1.24 -9.78
CA THR A 311 -23.86 -0.20 -8.85
C THR A 311 -24.59 -0.35 -7.52
N ALA A 312 -25.91 -0.53 -7.51
CA ALA A 312 -26.68 -0.71 -6.28
C ALA A 312 -26.21 -1.91 -5.44
N LEU A 313 -25.90 -3.04 -6.08
CA LEU A 313 -25.36 -4.22 -5.39
C LEU A 313 -24.00 -3.93 -4.75
N LEU A 314 -23.08 -3.31 -5.47
CA LEU A 314 -21.74 -2.97 -4.95
C LEU A 314 -21.82 -1.95 -3.80
N LEU A 315 -22.69 -0.94 -3.92
CA LEU A 315 -22.91 0.04 -2.84
C LEU A 315 -23.46 -0.64 -1.58
N GLY A 316 -24.42 -1.57 -1.72
CA GLY A 316 -24.93 -2.34 -0.59
C GLY A 316 -23.85 -3.17 0.12
N SER A 317 -22.95 -3.80 -0.64
CA SER A 317 -21.81 -4.53 -0.05
C SER A 317 -20.83 -3.60 0.68
N LEU A 318 -20.56 -2.40 0.13
CA LEU A 318 -19.70 -1.41 0.78
C LEU A 318 -20.34 -0.82 2.05
N ASP A 319 -21.65 -0.54 2.04
CA ASP A 319 -22.37 -0.04 3.21
C ASP A 319 -22.37 -1.08 4.36
N ALA A 320 -22.49 -2.37 4.02
CA ALA A 320 -22.36 -3.45 4.99
C ALA A 320 -20.93 -3.53 5.57
N MET A 321 -19.92 -3.39 4.71
CA MET A 321 -18.52 -3.45 5.13
C MET A 321 -18.09 -2.23 5.96
N GLU A 322 -18.64 -1.04 5.70
CA GLU A 322 -18.24 0.19 6.37
C GLU A 322 -18.42 0.12 7.89
N LYS A 323 -19.56 -0.38 8.37
CA LYS A 323 -19.84 -0.51 9.81
C LYS A 323 -18.88 -1.49 10.48
N HIS A 324 -18.62 -2.61 9.81
CA HIS A 324 -17.69 -3.62 10.29
C HIS A 324 -16.26 -3.08 10.31
N PHE A 325 -15.85 -2.37 9.26
CA PHE A 325 -14.52 -1.75 9.19
C PHE A 325 -14.32 -0.69 10.28
N LEU A 326 -15.35 0.10 10.61
CA LEU A 326 -15.28 1.05 11.72
C LEU A 326 -15.01 0.34 13.06
N GLN A 327 -15.66 -0.80 13.32
CA GLN A 327 -15.42 -1.60 14.53
C GLN A 327 -13.98 -2.11 14.59
N ILE A 328 -13.48 -2.65 13.48
CA ILE A 328 -12.08 -3.07 13.33
C ILE A 328 -11.13 -1.93 13.69
N LEU A 329 -11.35 -0.73 13.13
CA LEU A 329 -10.52 0.43 13.39
C LEU A 329 -10.58 0.84 14.88
N GLN A 330 -11.77 0.88 15.47
CA GLN A 330 -11.97 1.22 16.88
C GLN A 330 -11.24 0.23 17.80
N GLU A 331 -11.41 -1.08 17.63
CA GLU A 331 -10.73 -2.08 18.45
C GLU A 331 -9.20 -2.03 18.28
N ARG A 332 -8.75 -1.83 17.04
CA ARG A 332 -7.33 -1.83 16.69
C ARG A 332 -6.59 -0.63 17.27
N TYR A 333 -7.19 0.56 17.23
CA TYR A 333 -6.50 1.81 17.57
C TYR A 333 -6.96 2.48 18.86
N HIS A 334 -8.01 1.99 19.53
CA HIS A 334 -8.34 2.37 20.90
C HIS A 334 -7.35 1.80 21.91
#